data_AF-A0A429TP72-F1
#
_entry.id   AF-A0A429TP72-F1
#
_cell.length_a   1.000
_cell.length_b   1.000
_cell.length_c   1.000
_cell.angle_alpha   90.00
_cell.angle_beta   90.00
_cell.angle_gamma   90.00
#
_symmetry.space_group_name_H-M   'P 1'
#
loop_
_entity.id
_entity.type
_entity.pdbx_description
1 polymer ?
#
loop_
_entity_poly.entity_id
_entity_poly.type
_entity_poly.pdbx_seq_one_letter_code
_entity_poly.pdbx_strand_id
1 'polypeptide(L)'
;MGTWDVGPFDNDTAADFGGTLDEAAEAERPGLVRGALARVLDAEDPLDQRLAVEAVAAAALVAAQCPGGRPVTSAYGPDLPVPELPADLRDLAARALDRVAAEPSELRELWADTDSHPHWLRGLDLLRRVLAFPAPQPVARSWARIDAWTRRHAPASYALLAPPADPVEVEAAQEAMGVRFPADLLDSLACHDGITEWANLLPGQPPMSVAGMVAHWRMCVEIAGDDPDLTQPHGDGEDDEPWWHPQWIPWAQSDGDSQVIDMREGPGQGRLGTAAHDETGRFGDGWPSLAVYLTAVADALDHGGEADDMAPYLTPQGELWWDFPGETELNGDPLTPAPPADGAPGRG
;
A
#
# COMPACT_ATOMS: atom_id res chain seq x y z
N MET A 1 21.73 -8.74 23.43
CA MET A 1 20.28 -8.97 23.29
C MET A 1 20.16 -10.18 22.39
N GLY A 2 19.39 -11.19 22.77
CA GLY A 2 19.06 -12.30 21.89
C GLY A 2 18.06 -11.84 20.84
N THR A 3 18.29 -12.28 19.59
CA THR A 3 17.42 -12.05 18.44
C THR A 3 17.24 -13.41 17.77
N TRP A 4 16.01 -13.78 17.44
CA TRP A 4 15.69 -15.07 16.81
C TRP A 4 14.99 -14.93 15.46
N ASP A 5 14.50 -13.73 15.12
CA ASP A 5 13.99 -13.38 13.79
C ASP A 5 14.07 -11.85 13.56
N VAL A 6 13.64 -11.37 12.39
CA VAL A 6 13.64 -9.94 11.99
C VAL A 6 12.38 -9.18 12.39
N GLY A 7 11.37 -9.86 12.95
CA GLY A 7 10.08 -9.27 13.27
C GLY A 7 10.13 -8.27 14.44
N PRO A 8 9.11 -7.38 14.56
CA PRO A 8 9.13 -6.28 15.54
C PRO A 8 9.21 -6.73 17.00
N PHE A 9 8.85 -7.97 17.30
CA PHE A 9 8.87 -8.57 18.64
C PHE A 9 9.83 -9.76 18.76
N ASP A 10 10.67 -10.03 17.76
CA ASP A 10 11.51 -11.24 17.72
C ASP A 10 12.91 -11.07 18.32
N ASN A 11 12.95 -10.34 19.43
CA ASN A 11 14.14 -10.12 20.24
C ASN A 11 13.79 -9.82 21.71
N ASP A 12 14.75 -10.01 22.61
CA ASP A 12 14.53 -9.90 24.07
C ASP A 12 13.98 -8.52 24.47
N THR A 13 14.47 -7.43 23.88
CA THR A 13 14.08 -6.07 24.32
C THR A 13 12.66 -5.70 23.89
N ALA A 14 12.22 -6.14 22.71
CA ALA A 14 10.84 -5.97 22.30
C ALA A 14 9.89 -6.83 23.14
N ALA A 15 10.30 -8.06 23.52
CA ALA A 15 9.53 -8.91 24.42
C ALA A 15 9.38 -8.29 25.82
N ASP A 16 10.47 -7.73 26.38
CA ASP A 16 10.43 -7.00 27.66
C ASP A 16 9.49 -5.78 27.59
N PHE A 17 9.47 -5.07 26.46
CA PHE A 17 8.55 -3.96 26.22
C PHE A 17 7.09 -4.43 26.15
N GLY A 18 6.81 -5.56 25.48
CA GLY A 18 5.50 -6.21 25.48
C GLY A 18 5.02 -6.54 26.89
N GLY A 19 5.86 -7.19 27.69
CA GLY A 19 5.56 -7.48 29.10
C GLY A 19 5.31 -6.23 29.94
N THR A 20 6.07 -5.15 29.69
CA THR A 20 5.84 -3.85 30.36
C THR A 20 4.47 -3.26 30.03
N LEU A 21 4.00 -3.40 28.79
CA LEU A 21 2.65 -2.96 28.39
C LEU A 21 1.56 -3.80 29.10
N ASP A 22 1.79 -5.09 29.25
CA ASP A 22 0.84 -6.00 29.91
C ASP A 22 0.71 -5.75 31.41
N GLU A 23 1.83 -5.44 32.08
CA GLU A 23 1.85 -5.09 33.50
C GLU A 23 1.21 -3.71 33.78
N ALA A 24 1.24 -2.81 32.80
CA ALA A 24 0.67 -1.47 32.93
C ALA A 24 -0.86 -1.47 32.89
N ALA A 25 -1.47 -0.50 33.58
CA ALA A 25 -2.90 -0.28 33.46
C ALA A 25 -3.26 0.12 32.02
N GLU A 26 -4.43 -0.29 31.52
CA GLU A 26 -4.86 -0.04 30.15
C GLU A 26 -4.74 1.45 29.76
N ALA A 27 -5.13 2.36 30.67
CA ALA A 27 -5.04 3.81 30.45
C ALA A 27 -3.60 4.36 30.32
N GLU A 28 -2.58 3.61 30.77
CA GLU A 28 -1.18 4.01 30.74
C GLU A 28 -0.45 3.53 29.48
N ARG A 29 -0.96 2.48 28.81
CA ARG A 29 -0.34 1.87 27.62
C ARG A 29 -0.11 2.84 26.47
N PRO A 30 -1.06 3.73 26.09
CA PRO A 30 -0.80 4.73 25.04
C PRO A 30 0.37 5.66 25.38
N GLY A 31 0.57 5.95 26.69
CA GLY A 31 1.70 6.74 27.17
C GLY A 31 3.04 6.02 27.01
N LEU A 32 3.07 4.70 27.25
CA LEU A 32 4.25 3.87 27.05
C LEU A 32 4.64 3.77 25.57
N VAL A 33 3.67 3.54 24.68
CA VAL A 33 3.88 3.53 23.23
C VAL A 33 4.43 4.88 22.76
N ARG A 34 3.80 6.00 23.17
CA ARG A 34 4.31 7.34 22.87
C ARG A 34 5.74 7.56 23.38
N GLY A 35 6.01 7.13 24.61
CA GLY A 35 7.30 7.31 25.26
C GLY A 35 8.42 6.54 24.55
N ALA A 36 8.15 5.34 24.03
CA ALA A 36 9.11 4.59 23.22
C ALA A 36 9.46 5.33 21.92
N LEU A 37 8.45 5.81 21.20
CA LEU A 37 8.65 6.53 19.93
C LEU A 37 9.38 7.87 20.14
N ALA A 38 8.99 8.64 21.15
CA ALA A 38 9.57 9.96 21.42
C ALA A 38 11.05 9.87 21.85
N ARG A 39 11.42 8.87 22.66
CA ARG A 39 12.80 8.70 23.13
C ARG A 39 13.81 8.55 22.01
N VAL A 40 13.45 7.90 20.90
CA VAL A 40 14.33 7.75 19.74
C VAL A 40 14.59 9.08 19.04
N LEU A 41 13.60 9.96 18.99
CA LEU A 41 13.74 11.27 18.35
C LEU A 41 14.58 12.25 19.19
N ASP A 42 14.58 12.08 20.51
CA ASP A 42 15.35 12.90 21.45
C ASP A 42 16.73 12.31 21.80
N ALA A 43 17.06 11.11 21.28
CA ALA A 43 18.31 10.42 21.60
C ALA A 43 19.53 11.05 20.92
N GLU A 44 20.66 11.04 21.64
CA GLU A 44 21.97 11.40 21.08
C GLU A 44 22.51 10.31 20.15
N ASP A 45 23.48 10.69 19.32
CA ASP A 45 24.16 9.77 18.40
C ASP A 45 25.35 9.05 19.06
N PRO A 46 25.60 7.76 18.76
CA PRO A 46 24.76 6.89 17.93
C PRO A 46 23.47 6.46 18.66
N LEU A 47 22.39 6.21 17.91
CA LEU A 47 21.13 5.75 18.49
C LEU A 47 21.29 4.36 19.13
N ASP A 48 21.05 4.29 20.44
CA ASP A 48 21.12 3.05 21.23
C ASP A 48 20.17 1.97 20.69
N GLN A 49 20.69 0.75 20.54
CA GLN A 49 19.93 -0.36 19.96
C GLN A 49 18.63 -0.68 20.71
N ARG A 50 18.57 -0.52 22.04
CA ARG A 50 17.37 -0.86 22.82
C ARG A 50 16.27 0.15 22.58
N LEU A 51 16.62 1.44 22.51
CA LEU A 51 15.68 2.50 22.15
C LEU A 51 15.12 2.26 20.74
N ALA A 52 15.99 1.93 19.79
CA ALA A 52 15.58 1.62 18.42
C ALA A 52 14.61 0.43 18.35
N VAL A 53 14.92 -0.67 19.04
CA VAL A 53 14.07 -1.87 19.11
C VAL A 53 12.70 -1.56 19.71
N GLU A 54 12.65 -0.87 20.86
CA GLU A 54 11.38 -0.51 21.50
C GLU A 54 10.52 0.40 20.60
N ALA A 55 11.15 1.31 19.84
CA ALA A 55 10.45 2.15 18.89
C ALA A 55 9.89 1.35 17.71
N VAL A 56 10.60 0.34 17.19
CA VAL A 56 10.07 -0.55 16.14
C VAL A 56 8.87 -1.34 16.65
N ALA A 57 8.96 -1.91 17.86
CA ALA A 57 7.84 -2.61 18.50
C ALA A 57 6.64 -1.68 18.73
N ALA A 58 6.87 -0.47 19.24
CA ALA A 58 5.83 0.54 19.43
C ALA A 58 5.20 0.99 18.10
N ALA A 59 6.00 1.17 17.05
CA ALA A 59 5.52 1.53 15.73
C ALA A 59 4.66 0.42 15.11
N ALA A 60 5.02 -0.85 15.32
CA ALA A 60 4.20 -1.98 14.90
C ALA A 60 2.82 -2.00 15.57
N LEU A 61 2.73 -1.64 16.86
CA LEU A 61 1.45 -1.52 17.57
C LEU A 61 0.59 -0.36 17.03
N VAL A 62 1.20 0.76 16.64
CA VAL A 62 0.49 1.87 15.98
C VAL A 62 0.03 1.46 14.58
N ALA A 63 0.91 0.82 13.80
CA ALA A 63 0.62 0.36 12.45
C ALA A 63 -0.53 -0.66 12.44
N ALA A 64 -0.59 -1.56 13.44
CA ALA A 64 -1.68 -2.54 13.60
C ALA A 64 -3.08 -1.91 13.74
N GLN A 65 -3.17 -0.62 14.13
CA GLN A 65 -4.43 0.12 14.22
C GLN A 65 -4.70 1.03 12.99
N CYS A 66 -3.82 1.02 11.99
CA CYS A 66 -3.96 1.80 10.75
C CYS A 66 -4.61 0.97 9.62
N PRO A 67 -5.18 1.61 8.58
CA PRO A 67 -5.59 0.91 7.37
C PRO A 67 -4.43 0.08 6.79
N GLY A 68 -4.63 -1.22 6.55
CA GLY A 68 -3.57 -2.14 6.10
C GLY A 68 -2.68 -2.69 7.21
N GLY A 69 -2.88 -2.24 8.45
CA GLY A 69 -2.23 -2.78 9.62
C GLY A 69 -2.56 -4.26 9.82
N ARG A 70 -1.52 -5.07 10.06
CA ARG A 70 -1.68 -6.44 10.52
C ARG A 70 -1.64 -6.46 12.05
N PRO A 71 -2.53 -7.20 12.73
CA PRO A 71 -2.42 -7.43 14.16
C PRO A 71 -1.05 -8.01 14.50
N VAL A 72 -0.47 -7.56 15.61
CA VAL A 72 0.74 -8.20 16.15
C VAL A 72 0.35 -9.55 16.74
N THR A 73 0.80 -10.64 16.11
CA THR A 73 0.49 -12.02 16.52
C THR A 73 1.70 -12.80 17.03
N SER A 74 2.86 -12.15 17.17
CA SER A 74 4.05 -12.80 17.73
C SER A 74 3.77 -13.30 19.15
N ALA A 75 4.23 -14.51 19.46
CA ALA A 75 4.14 -15.08 20.82
C ALA A 75 4.97 -14.31 21.86
N TYR A 76 5.83 -13.40 21.40
CA TYR A 76 6.64 -12.50 22.22
C TYR A 76 6.11 -11.05 22.21
N GLY A 77 4.98 -10.81 21.53
CA GLY A 77 4.23 -9.56 21.62
C GLY A 77 3.47 -9.41 22.93
N PRO A 78 2.79 -8.27 23.16
CA PRO A 78 1.92 -8.11 24.32
C PRO A 78 0.76 -9.12 24.28
N ASP A 79 0.50 -9.78 25.41
CA ASP A 79 -0.58 -10.73 25.59
C ASP A 79 -1.95 -10.04 25.67
N LEU A 80 -1.97 -8.80 26.17
CA LEU A 80 -3.18 -8.01 26.34
C LEU A 80 -3.34 -7.02 25.19
N PRO A 81 -4.59 -6.76 24.74
CA PRO A 81 -4.83 -5.84 23.65
C PRO A 81 -4.35 -4.43 24.02
N VAL A 82 -3.68 -3.78 23.07
CA VAL A 82 -3.37 -2.35 23.18
C VAL A 82 -4.66 -1.57 22.90
N PRO A 83 -5.09 -0.66 23.79
CA PRO A 83 -6.28 0.15 23.57
C PRO A 83 -6.10 1.09 22.37
N GLU A 84 -7.17 1.79 22.00
CA GLU A 84 -7.15 2.76 20.91
C GLU A 84 -6.05 3.81 21.12
N LEU A 85 -5.15 3.91 20.14
CA LEU A 85 -4.01 4.81 20.17
C LEU A 85 -4.36 6.17 19.56
N PRO A 86 -3.90 7.29 20.14
CA PRO A 86 -4.10 8.61 19.56
C PRO A 86 -3.59 8.72 18.12
N ALA A 87 -4.38 9.33 17.22
CA ALA A 87 -4.06 9.43 15.80
C ALA A 87 -2.73 10.16 15.50
N ASP A 88 -2.27 11.05 16.39
CA ASP A 88 -1.00 11.74 16.24
C ASP A 88 0.22 10.82 16.45
N LEU A 89 0.03 9.64 17.05
CA LEU A 89 1.09 8.64 17.16
C LEU A 89 1.51 8.08 15.80
N ARG A 90 0.67 8.21 14.77
CA ARG A 90 0.98 7.73 13.43
C ARG A 90 2.18 8.46 12.81
N ASP A 91 2.14 9.80 12.84
CA ASP A 91 3.26 10.64 12.37
C ASP A 91 4.50 10.45 13.25
N LEU A 92 4.30 10.35 14.56
CA LEU A 92 5.39 10.11 15.51
C LEU A 92 6.09 8.77 15.24
N ALA A 93 5.32 7.70 14.99
CA ALA A 93 5.83 6.37 14.68
C ALA A 93 6.59 6.35 13.36
N ALA A 94 6.03 6.97 12.32
CA ALA A 94 6.67 7.12 11.02
C ALA A 94 8.06 7.78 11.15
N ARG A 95 8.13 8.92 11.85
CA ARG A 95 9.39 9.64 12.09
C ARG A 95 10.38 8.85 12.94
N ALA A 96 9.90 8.08 13.93
CA ALA A 96 10.75 7.22 14.74
C ALA A 96 11.37 6.10 13.89
N LEU A 97 10.60 5.47 12.99
CA LEU A 97 11.13 4.48 12.05
C LEU A 97 12.16 5.10 11.10
N ASP A 98 11.89 6.28 10.55
CA ASP A 98 12.84 7.01 9.69
C ASP A 98 14.17 7.25 10.44
N ARG A 99 14.10 7.59 11.74
CA ARG A 99 15.29 7.78 12.61
C ARG A 99 16.03 6.47 12.92
N VAL A 100 15.31 5.35 13.07
CA VAL A 100 15.90 4.01 13.29
C VAL A 100 16.64 3.52 12.04
N ALA A 101 16.07 3.77 10.86
CA ALA A 101 16.63 3.37 9.56
C ALA A 101 17.80 4.27 9.10
N ALA A 102 17.95 5.46 9.67
CA ALA A 102 19.05 6.38 9.39
C ALA A 102 20.30 6.11 10.24
N GLU A 103 21.48 6.43 9.68
CA GLU A 103 22.74 6.45 10.43
C GLU A 103 22.92 7.77 11.21
N PRO A 104 23.59 7.76 12.38
CA PRO A 104 24.13 6.58 13.07
C PRO A 104 23.08 5.87 13.96
N SER A 105 23.03 4.55 13.87
CA SER A 105 22.08 3.69 14.60
C SER A 105 22.73 2.35 14.90
N GLU A 106 22.93 2.04 16.19
CA GLU A 106 23.58 0.80 16.62
C GLU A 106 22.80 -0.42 16.15
N LEU A 107 21.46 -0.37 16.20
CA LEU A 107 20.62 -1.48 15.72
C LEU A 107 20.82 -1.73 14.22
N ARG A 108 20.89 -0.66 13.43
CA ARG A 108 21.12 -0.77 11.99
C ARG A 108 22.50 -1.31 11.68
N GLU A 109 23.53 -0.84 12.38
CA GLU A 109 24.90 -1.36 12.23
C GLU A 109 24.97 -2.86 12.54
N LEU A 110 24.30 -3.30 13.61
CA LEU A 110 24.21 -4.72 13.96
C LEU A 110 23.54 -5.56 12.86
N TRP A 111 22.46 -5.07 12.26
CA TRP A 111 21.84 -5.78 11.13
C TRP A 111 22.72 -5.74 9.88
N ALA A 112 23.43 -4.64 9.62
CA ALA A 112 24.29 -4.47 8.46
C ALA A 112 25.42 -5.49 8.36
N ASP A 113 25.82 -6.07 9.49
CA ASP A 113 26.80 -7.16 9.55
C ASP A 113 26.20 -8.57 9.29
N THR A 114 24.92 -8.66 8.90
CA THR A 114 24.20 -9.93 8.67
C THR A 114 23.53 -10.00 7.30
N ASP A 115 23.30 -11.22 6.81
CA ASP A 115 22.55 -11.45 5.56
C ASP A 115 21.06 -11.08 5.68
N SER A 116 20.55 -10.91 6.90
CA SER A 116 19.17 -10.54 7.19
C SER A 116 18.91 -9.03 7.10
N HIS A 117 19.95 -8.20 6.90
CA HIS A 117 19.80 -6.74 6.79
C HIS A 117 18.71 -6.30 5.81
N PRO A 118 18.62 -6.84 4.57
CA PRO A 118 17.60 -6.41 3.61
C PRO A 118 16.19 -6.78 4.07
N HIS A 119 16.02 -7.93 4.73
CA HIS A 119 14.74 -8.38 5.25
C HIS A 119 14.27 -7.51 6.41
N TRP A 120 15.19 -7.14 7.32
CA TRP A 120 14.88 -6.23 8.41
C TRP A 120 14.50 -4.82 7.91
N LEU A 121 15.25 -4.26 6.96
CA LEU A 121 14.90 -2.97 6.33
C LEU A 121 13.54 -3.04 5.66
N ARG A 122 13.27 -4.09 4.88
CA ARG A 122 11.95 -4.32 4.27
C ARG A 122 10.83 -4.33 5.31
N GLY A 123 11.05 -4.95 6.47
CA GLY A 123 10.10 -4.92 7.59
C GLY A 123 9.81 -3.51 8.10
N LEU A 124 10.84 -2.67 8.23
CA LEU A 124 10.67 -1.26 8.60
C LEU A 124 9.91 -0.47 7.54
N ASP A 125 10.25 -0.66 6.26
CA ASP A 125 9.62 0.03 5.14
C ASP A 125 8.13 -0.32 5.03
N LEU A 126 7.77 -1.59 5.25
CA LEU A 126 6.37 -2.03 5.28
C LEU A 126 5.59 -1.38 6.42
N LEU A 127 6.15 -1.33 7.63
CA LEU A 127 5.54 -0.61 8.76
C LEU A 127 5.38 0.88 8.43
N ARG A 128 6.42 1.48 7.85
CA ARG A 128 6.44 2.90 7.48
C ARG A 128 5.41 3.24 6.41
N ARG A 129 5.19 2.34 5.45
CA ARG A 129 4.16 2.45 4.39
C ARG A 129 2.75 2.38 4.99
N VAL A 130 2.48 1.42 5.87
CA VAL A 130 1.20 1.34 6.61
C VAL A 130 0.91 2.62 7.40
N LEU A 131 1.94 3.18 8.04
CA LEU A 131 1.83 4.45 8.76
C LEU A 131 1.67 5.66 7.83
N ALA A 132 1.95 5.55 6.53
CA ALA A 132 1.85 6.64 5.56
C ALA A 132 0.51 6.73 4.82
N PHE A 133 -0.23 5.61 4.68
CA PHE A 133 -1.47 5.59 3.89
C PHE A 133 -2.47 6.71 4.27
N PRO A 134 -3.14 7.39 3.34
CA PRO A 134 -4.17 8.34 3.74
C PRO A 134 -5.35 7.63 4.41
N ALA A 135 -6.10 8.36 5.24
CA ALA A 135 -7.39 7.87 5.70
C ALA A 135 -8.33 7.75 4.49
N PRO A 136 -9.02 6.61 4.28
CA PRO A 136 -9.86 6.43 3.10
C PRO A 136 -10.99 7.45 3.05
N GLN A 137 -11.22 7.99 1.87
CA GLN A 137 -12.41 8.79 1.55
C GLN A 137 -13.38 7.95 0.71
N PRO A 138 -14.67 8.33 0.61
CA PRO A 138 -15.59 7.68 -0.31
C PRO A 138 -15.02 7.69 -1.73
N VAL A 139 -15.02 6.54 -2.41
CA VAL A 139 -14.41 6.38 -3.75
C VAL A 139 -14.94 7.41 -4.75
N ALA A 140 -16.25 7.67 -4.76
CA ALA A 140 -16.86 8.69 -5.60
C ALA A 140 -16.31 10.11 -5.36
N ARG A 141 -15.86 10.43 -4.14
CA ARG A 141 -15.22 11.71 -3.83
C ARG A 141 -13.81 11.78 -4.41
N SER A 142 -13.03 10.71 -4.30
CA SER A 142 -11.69 10.63 -4.89
C SER A 142 -11.76 10.74 -6.42
N TRP A 143 -12.68 10.00 -7.06
CA TRP A 143 -12.93 10.15 -8.49
C TRP A 143 -13.35 11.55 -8.89
N ALA A 144 -14.26 12.20 -8.14
CA ALA A 144 -14.66 13.57 -8.45
C ALA A 144 -13.49 14.58 -8.43
N ARG A 145 -12.48 14.36 -7.59
CA ARG A 145 -11.25 15.17 -7.53
C ARG A 145 -10.34 14.89 -8.73
N ILE A 146 -10.09 13.61 -9.02
CA ILE A 146 -9.32 13.15 -10.19
C ILE A 146 -9.95 13.69 -11.48
N ASP A 147 -11.27 13.61 -11.61
CA ASP A 147 -12.06 14.16 -12.72
C ASP A 147 -11.89 15.67 -12.87
N ALA A 148 -12.00 16.41 -11.77
CA ALA A 148 -11.86 17.86 -11.80
C ALA A 148 -10.45 18.27 -12.24
N TRP A 149 -9.43 17.55 -11.76
CA TRP A 149 -8.04 17.78 -12.11
C TRP A 149 -7.78 17.45 -13.59
N THR A 150 -8.14 16.25 -14.03
CA THR A 150 -7.89 15.77 -15.40
C THR A 150 -8.65 16.60 -16.44
N ARG A 151 -9.91 16.99 -16.20
CA ARG A 151 -10.64 17.91 -17.09
C ARG A 151 -9.91 19.24 -17.31
N ARG A 152 -9.20 19.72 -16.29
CA ARG A 152 -8.52 21.01 -16.30
C ARG A 152 -7.11 20.93 -16.89
N HIS A 153 -6.37 19.89 -16.54
CA HIS A 153 -4.92 19.80 -16.78
C HIS A 153 -4.53 18.77 -17.83
N ALA A 154 -5.34 17.72 -18.01
CA ALA A 154 -5.12 16.64 -18.97
C ALA A 154 -6.42 16.23 -19.69
N PRO A 155 -7.07 17.15 -20.45
CA PRO A 155 -8.37 16.90 -21.05
C PRO A 155 -8.36 15.76 -22.08
N ALA A 156 -7.22 15.46 -22.70
CA ALA A 156 -7.04 14.30 -23.54
C ALA A 156 -7.21 13.00 -22.73
N SER A 157 -6.51 12.89 -21.59
CA SER A 157 -6.66 11.76 -20.67
C SER A 157 -8.07 11.68 -20.07
N TYR A 158 -8.70 12.82 -19.73
CA TYR A 158 -10.08 12.82 -19.25
C TYR A 158 -11.07 12.23 -20.27
N ALA A 159 -10.87 12.50 -21.56
CA ALA A 159 -11.74 11.98 -22.62
C ALA A 159 -11.67 10.46 -22.78
N LEU A 160 -10.65 9.80 -22.22
CA LEU A 160 -10.46 8.35 -22.26
C LEU A 160 -11.12 7.63 -21.09
N LEU A 161 -11.55 8.35 -20.04
CA LEU A 161 -12.33 7.74 -18.95
C LEU A 161 -13.70 7.32 -19.48
N ALA A 162 -14.04 6.04 -19.32
CA ALA A 162 -15.33 5.52 -19.76
C ALA A 162 -16.47 6.09 -18.88
N PRO A 163 -17.72 6.13 -19.39
CA PRO A 163 -18.88 6.40 -18.54
C PRO A 163 -19.05 5.32 -17.46
N PRO A 164 -19.92 5.54 -16.45
CA PRO A 164 -20.24 4.52 -15.45
C PRO A 164 -20.67 3.18 -16.06
N ALA A 165 -20.27 2.09 -15.42
CA ALA A 165 -20.63 0.73 -15.81
C ALA A 165 -22.14 0.50 -15.69
N ASP A 166 -22.70 -0.35 -16.56
CA ASP A 166 -24.08 -0.81 -16.42
C ASP A 166 -24.19 -1.73 -15.18
N PRO A 167 -25.03 -1.40 -14.18
CA PRO A 167 -25.21 -2.25 -12.99
C PRO A 167 -25.62 -3.69 -13.32
N VAL A 168 -26.31 -3.92 -14.45
CA VAL A 168 -26.68 -5.27 -14.90
C VAL A 168 -25.45 -6.06 -15.35
N GLU A 169 -24.52 -5.41 -16.04
CA GLU A 169 -23.25 -6.03 -16.45
C GLU A 169 -22.35 -6.31 -15.24
N VAL A 170 -22.32 -5.40 -14.26
CA VAL A 170 -21.60 -5.59 -13.00
C VAL A 170 -22.13 -6.79 -12.21
N GLU A 171 -23.45 -6.96 -12.11
CA GLU A 171 -24.03 -8.13 -11.43
C GLU A 171 -23.75 -9.42 -12.20
N ALA A 172 -23.84 -9.40 -13.54
CA ALA A 172 -23.47 -10.54 -14.37
C ALA A 172 -21.99 -10.92 -14.25
N ALA A 173 -21.09 -9.94 -14.10
CA ALA A 173 -19.67 -10.17 -13.87
C ALA A 173 -19.40 -10.86 -12.52
N GLN A 174 -20.04 -10.39 -11.45
CA GLN A 174 -19.96 -11.03 -10.14
C GLN A 174 -20.46 -12.48 -10.17
N GLU A 175 -21.58 -12.74 -10.88
CA GLU A 175 -22.10 -14.10 -11.08
C GLU A 175 -21.11 -14.98 -11.87
N ALA A 176 -20.56 -14.44 -12.97
CA ALA A 176 -19.63 -15.16 -13.84
C ALA A 176 -18.30 -15.52 -13.14
N MET A 177 -17.79 -14.63 -12.29
CA MET A 177 -16.57 -14.84 -11.53
C MET A 177 -16.80 -15.65 -10.24
N GLY A 178 -18.06 -15.77 -9.79
CA GLY A 178 -18.40 -16.42 -8.53
C GLY A 178 -17.90 -15.67 -7.29
N VAL A 179 -17.60 -14.38 -7.42
CA VAL A 179 -17.03 -13.53 -6.36
C VAL A 179 -17.82 -12.23 -6.30
N ARG A 180 -18.21 -11.81 -5.09
CA ARG A 180 -18.83 -10.48 -4.89
C ARG A 180 -17.75 -9.41 -4.93
N PHE A 181 -18.00 -8.34 -5.66
CA PHE A 181 -17.07 -7.23 -5.73
C PHE A 181 -17.13 -6.42 -4.43
N PRO A 182 -15.99 -5.91 -3.93
CA PRO A 182 -15.97 -5.05 -2.76
C PRO A 182 -16.66 -3.71 -3.06
N ALA A 183 -17.19 -3.07 -2.02
CA ALA A 183 -17.92 -1.80 -2.15
C ALA A 183 -17.10 -0.72 -2.89
N ASP A 184 -15.82 -0.61 -2.58
CA ASP A 184 -14.92 0.35 -3.22
C ASP A 184 -14.82 0.17 -4.74
N LEU A 185 -14.79 -1.09 -5.22
CA LEU A 185 -14.74 -1.39 -6.64
C LEU A 185 -16.09 -1.08 -7.31
N LEU A 186 -17.21 -1.40 -6.66
CA LEU A 186 -18.54 -1.07 -7.15
C LEU A 186 -18.72 0.45 -7.28
N ASP A 187 -18.28 1.22 -6.28
CA ASP A 187 -18.31 2.69 -6.31
C ASP A 187 -17.39 3.25 -7.41
N SER A 188 -16.23 2.63 -7.64
CA SER A 188 -15.31 3.01 -8.71
C SER A 188 -15.95 2.79 -10.10
N LEU A 189 -16.54 1.62 -10.32
CA LEU A 189 -17.24 1.27 -11.57
C LEU A 189 -18.49 2.13 -11.79
N ALA A 190 -19.16 2.56 -10.72
CA ALA A 190 -20.26 3.52 -10.80
C ALA A 190 -19.80 4.94 -11.16
N CYS A 191 -18.50 5.23 -11.14
CA CYS A 191 -17.91 6.47 -11.67
C CYS A 191 -17.43 6.27 -13.10
N HIS A 192 -16.59 5.25 -13.34
CA HIS A 192 -16.00 4.94 -14.64
C HIS A 192 -15.86 3.43 -14.85
N ASP A 193 -16.33 2.95 -15.99
CA ASP A 193 -16.12 1.58 -16.46
C ASP A 193 -14.73 1.39 -17.08
N GLY A 194 -13.69 1.74 -16.33
CA GLY A 194 -12.31 1.77 -16.80
C GLY A 194 -12.06 2.87 -17.83
N ILE A 195 -11.22 2.56 -18.83
CA ILE A 195 -10.83 3.49 -19.90
C ILE A 195 -11.15 2.92 -21.28
N THR A 196 -11.42 3.78 -22.25
CA THR A 196 -11.84 3.39 -23.61
C THR A 196 -10.67 3.02 -24.52
N GLU A 197 -9.49 3.58 -24.26
CA GLU A 197 -8.22 3.29 -24.94
C GLU A 197 -7.11 3.30 -23.89
N TRP A 198 -5.97 2.68 -24.20
CA TRP A 198 -4.84 2.62 -23.27
C TRP A 198 -4.33 4.02 -22.91
N ALA A 199 -4.12 4.27 -21.61
CA ALA A 199 -3.54 5.50 -21.08
C ALA A 199 -2.94 5.29 -19.70
N ASN A 200 -1.85 6.01 -19.39
CA ASN A 200 -1.22 6.03 -18.06
C ASN A 200 -1.96 7.03 -17.14
N LEU A 201 -3.19 6.67 -16.74
CA LEU A 201 -4.11 7.55 -15.99
C LEU A 201 -3.96 7.47 -14.47
N LEU A 202 -3.54 6.32 -13.95
CA LEU A 202 -3.37 6.03 -12.53
C LEU A 202 -2.01 5.35 -12.30
N PRO A 203 -1.40 5.46 -11.11
CA PRO A 203 -0.17 4.73 -10.78
C PRO A 203 -0.31 3.21 -10.96
N GLY A 204 0.60 2.61 -11.72
CA GLY A 204 0.55 1.18 -12.04
C GLY A 204 -0.20 0.92 -13.35
N GLN A 205 -1.23 0.06 -13.29
CA GLN A 205 -1.90 -0.42 -14.50
C GLN A 205 -3.16 0.40 -14.83
N PRO A 206 -3.55 0.52 -16.11
CA PRO A 206 -4.79 1.20 -16.48
C PRO A 206 -6.03 0.42 -16.04
N PRO A 207 -7.07 1.09 -15.52
CA PRO A 207 -8.29 0.42 -15.06
C PRO A 207 -9.07 -0.19 -16.21
N MET A 208 -9.52 -1.43 -16.01
CA MET A 208 -10.30 -2.17 -17.00
C MET A 208 -11.79 -1.87 -16.90
N SER A 209 -12.50 -2.04 -18.02
CA SER A 209 -13.95 -2.19 -17.99
C SER A 209 -14.37 -3.51 -17.35
N VAL A 210 -15.60 -3.59 -16.86
CA VAL A 210 -16.21 -4.80 -16.30
C VAL A 210 -16.05 -6.00 -17.25
N ALA A 211 -16.29 -5.77 -18.55
CA ALA A 211 -16.11 -6.80 -19.56
C ALA A 211 -14.64 -7.26 -19.67
N GLY A 212 -13.69 -6.32 -19.60
CA GLY A 212 -12.25 -6.61 -19.57
C GLY A 212 -11.84 -7.41 -18.35
N MET A 213 -12.34 -7.04 -17.16
CA MET A 213 -12.08 -7.76 -15.90
C MET A 213 -12.51 -9.24 -15.99
N VAL A 214 -13.73 -9.50 -16.50
CA VAL A 214 -14.23 -10.87 -16.67
C VAL A 214 -13.41 -11.66 -17.69
N ALA A 215 -13.03 -11.02 -18.81
CA ALA A 215 -12.24 -11.67 -19.85
C ALA A 215 -10.85 -12.05 -19.34
N HIS A 216 -10.15 -11.12 -18.65
CA HIS A 216 -8.84 -11.36 -18.05
C HIS A 216 -8.91 -12.44 -16.97
N TRP A 217 -9.89 -12.35 -16.07
CA TRP A 217 -10.09 -13.36 -15.02
C TRP A 217 -10.30 -14.77 -15.58
N ARG A 218 -11.15 -14.92 -16.61
CA ARG A 218 -11.38 -16.23 -17.25
C ARG A 218 -10.12 -16.80 -17.87
N MET A 219 -9.34 -15.96 -18.56
CA MET A 219 -8.07 -16.35 -19.15
C MET A 219 -7.08 -16.84 -18.08
N CYS A 220 -6.92 -16.10 -16.98
CA CYS A 220 -6.03 -16.52 -15.90
C CYS A 220 -6.51 -17.79 -15.20
N VAL A 221 -7.82 -17.95 -14.97
CA VAL A 221 -8.38 -19.19 -14.40
C VAL A 221 -8.16 -20.40 -15.32
N GLU A 222 -8.29 -20.22 -16.65
CA GLU A 222 -8.02 -21.27 -17.64
C GLU A 222 -6.55 -21.68 -17.62
N ILE A 223 -5.63 -20.71 -17.70
CA ILE A 223 -4.17 -20.95 -17.67
C ILE A 223 -3.77 -21.68 -16.37
N ALA A 224 -4.25 -21.20 -15.21
CA ALA A 224 -3.96 -21.83 -13.93
C ALA A 224 -4.60 -23.22 -13.81
N GLY A 225 -5.72 -23.47 -14.48
CA GLY A 225 -6.39 -24.77 -14.52
C GLY A 225 -5.61 -25.82 -15.32
N ASP A 226 -4.84 -25.38 -16.31
CA ASP A 226 -4.00 -26.25 -17.16
C ASP A 226 -2.68 -26.66 -16.48
N ASP A 227 -2.23 -25.90 -15.47
CA ASP A 227 -1.02 -26.18 -14.70
C ASP A 227 -1.26 -26.04 -13.19
N PRO A 228 -1.41 -27.17 -12.46
CA PRO A 228 -1.64 -27.17 -11.01
C PRO A 228 -0.56 -26.45 -10.19
N ASP A 229 0.67 -26.33 -10.70
CA ASP A 229 1.74 -25.63 -9.98
C ASP A 229 1.44 -24.12 -9.90
N LEU A 230 0.74 -23.55 -10.88
CA LEU A 230 0.35 -22.13 -10.90
C LEU A 230 -0.72 -21.76 -9.85
N THR A 231 -1.43 -22.76 -9.31
CA THR A 231 -2.45 -22.56 -8.26
C THR A 231 -1.90 -22.78 -6.86
N GLN A 232 -0.65 -23.23 -6.74
CA GLN A 232 0.00 -23.48 -5.47
C GLN A 232 0.90 -22.31 -5.08
N PRO A 233 0.93 -21.94 -3.79
CA PRO A 233 1.99 -21.09 -3.25
C PRO A 233 3.36 -21.72 -3.53
N HIS A 234 4.34 -20.89 -3.88
CA HIS A 234 5.74 -21.24 -4.12
C HIS A 234 6.65 -20.85 -2.94
N GLY A 235 6.56 -21.53 -1.79
CA GLY A 235 7.43 -21.25 -0.65
C GLY A 235 6.85 -21.66 0.72
N ASP A 236 7.43 -21.10 1.78
CA ASP A 236 7.00 -21.24 3.18
C ASP A 236 6.85 -19.88 3.91
N GLY A 237 6.91 -18.77 3.18
CA GLY A 237 6.89 -17.40 3.72
C GLY A 237 5.51 -16.70 3.66
N GLU A 238 5.38 -15.56 4.35
CA GLU A 238 4.12 -14.80 4.41
C GLU A 238 3.70 -14.10 3.10
N ASP A 239 4.63 -13.96 2.15
CA ASP A 239 4.41 -13.45 0.79
C ASP A 239 4.21 -14.58 -0.23
N ASP A 240 3.95 -15.80 0.25
CA ASP A 240 3.83 -16.96 -0.60
C ASP A 240 2.44 -17.05 -1.24
N GLU A 241 2.34 -16.57 -2.48
CA GLU A 241 1.10 -16.50 -3.23
C GLU A 241 1.21 -17.34 -4.51
N PRO A 242 0.10 -17.91 -5.00
CA PRO A 242 0.09 -18.59 -6.29
C PRO A 242 0.33 -17.59 -7.43
N TRP A 243 0.55 -18.10 -8.65
CA TRP A 243 0.50 -17.26 -9.85
C TRP A 243 -0.89 -16.65 -10.05
N TRP A 244 -1.95 -17.43 -9.78
CA TRP A 244 -3.32 -16.94 -9.81
C TRP A 244 -4.22 -17.61 -8.79
N HIS A 245 -5.19 -16.85 -8.29
CA HIS A 245 -6.25 -17.37 -7.43
C HIS A 245 -7.64 -16.93 -7.95
N PRO A 246 -8.66 -17.82 -8.01
CA PRO A 246 -9.99 -17.46 -8.52
C PRO A 246 -10.72 -16.36 -7.73
N GLN A 247 -10.35 -16.12 -6.46
CA GLN A 247 -10.89 -15.03 -5.65
C GLN A 247 -10.16 -13.69 -5.82
N TRP A 248 -9.20 -13.59 -6.74
CA TRP A 248 -8.58 -12.32 -7.09
C TRP A 248 -9.39 -11.64 -8.20
N ILE A 249 -9.83 -10.42 -7.95
CA ILE A 249 -10.54 -9.61 -8.94
C ILE A 249 -9.52 -8.72 -9.65
N PRO A 250 -9.21 -8.96 -10.94
CA PRO A 250 -8.36 -8.05 -11.68
C PRO A 250 -9.16 -6.78 -11.99
N TRP A 251 -8.64 -5.61 -11.61
CA TRP A 251 -9.34 -4.33 -11.82
C TRP A 251 -8.58 -3.39 -12.77
N ALA A 252 -7.28 -3.61 -12.96
CA ALA A 252 -6.44 -2.88 -13.89
C ALA A 252 -5.40 -3.81 -14.54
N GLN A 253 -5.03 -3.55 -15.80
CA GLN A 253 -4.12 -4.42 -16.56
C GLN A 253 -3.43 -3.71 -17.73
N SER A 254 -2.18 -4.06 -17.99
CA SER A 254 -1.50 -3.83 -19.28
C SER A 254 -0.59 -5.03 -19.58
N ASP A 255 -0.51 -5.45 -20.84
CA ASP A 255 0.45 -6.46 -21.31
C ASP A 255 0.48 -7.78 -20.51
N GLY A 256 -0.65 -8.15 -19.90
CA GLY A 256 -0.79 -9.37 -19.09
C GLY A 256 -0.53 -9.17 -17.59
N ASP A 257 0.17 -8.09 -17.22
CA ASP A 257 0.36 -7.70 -15.82
C ASP A 257 -0.90 -7.04 -15.29
N SER A 258 -1.36 -7.48 -14.13
CA SER A 258 -2.61 -6.98 -13.56
C SER A 258 -2.47 -6.54 -12.11
N GLN A 259 -3.21 -5.50 -11.74
CA GLN A 259 -3.50 -5.19 -10.35
C GLN A 259 -4.79 -5.89 -9.97
N VAL A 260 -4.75 -6.58 -8.83
CA VAL A 260 -5.83 -7.45 -8.36
C VAL A 260 -6.31 -7.02 -6.97
N ILE A 261 -7.56 -7.34 -6.66
CA ILE A 261 -8.13 -7.19 -5.32
C ILE A 261 -8.39 -8.59 -4.75
N ASP A 262 -7.81 -8.87 -3.58
CA ASP A 262 -7.92 -10.17 -2.92
C ASP A 262 -9.24 -10.30 -2.15
N MET A 263 -10.13 -11.18 -2.59
CA MET A 263 -11.42 -11.43 -1.91
C MET A 263 -11.43 -12.71 -1.07
N ARG A 264 -10.28 -13.32 -0.80
CA ARG A 264 -10.17 -14.43 0.15
C ARG A 264 -10.57 -13.97 1.55
N GLU A 265 -11.29 -14.81 2.29
CA GLU A 265 -11.70 -14.49 3.66
C GLU A 265 -10.47 -14.35 4.57
N GLY A 266 -10.42 -13.28 5.35
CA GLY A 266 -9.37 -13.05 6.33
C GLY A 266 -9.01 -11.58 6.47
N PRO A 267 -7.97 -11.27 7.26
CA PRO A 267 -7.54 -9.89 7.52
C PRO A 267 -7.12 -9.10 6.27
N GLY A 268 -6.73 -9.79 5.20
CA GLY A 268 -6.33 -9.19 3.93
C GLY A 268 -7.46 -8.99 2.92
N GLN A 269 -8.71 -9.34 3.24
CA GLN A 269 -9.81 -9.24 2.29
C GLN A 269 -10.03 -7.78 1.85
N GLY A 270 -10.01 -7.53 0.54
CA GLY A 270 -10.16 -6.22 -0.09
C GLY A 270 -8.84 -5.49 -0.38
N ARG A 271 -7.68 -6.05 0.01
CA ARG A 271 -6.37 -5.47 -0.28
C ARG A 271 -6.03 -5.58 -1.77
N LEU A 272 -5.28 -4.61 -2.27
CA LEU A 272 -4.74 -4.61 -3.63
C LEU A 272 -3.41 -5.35 -3.64
N GLY A 273 -3.11 -5.99 -4.75
CA GLY A 273 -1.83 -6.59 -5.05
C GLY A 273 -1.56 -6.58 -6.54
N THR A 274 -0.46 -7.22 -6.91
CA THR A 274 -0.06 -7.43 -8.30
C THR A 274 -0.10 -8.92 -8.64
N ALA A 275 -0.51 -9.23 -9.86
CA ALA A 275 -0.37 -10.53 -10.49
C ALA A 275 0.33 -10.28 -11.83
N ALA A 276 1.65 -10.41 -11.82
CA ALA A 276 2.47 -10.29 -13.01
C ALA A 276 2.30 -11.53 -13.89
N HIS A 277 2.44 -11.37 -15.21
CA HIS A 277 2.23 -12.49 -16.12
C HIS A 277 3.30 -13.59 -16.02
N ASP A 278 4.49 -13.26 -15.52
CA ASP A 278 5.67 -14.12 -15.45
C ASP A 278 6.15 -14.45 -14.02
N GLU A 279 5.47 -13.94 -13.00
CA GLU A 279 5.82 -14.14 -11.58
C GLU A 279 4.59 -14.47 -10.73
N THR A 280 4.80 -14.87 -9.48
CA THR A 280 3.70 -15.10 -8.54
C THR A 280 3.02 -13.81 -8.10
N GLY A 281 1.80 -13.92 -7.57
CA GLY A 281 1.10 -12.79 -6.99
C GLY A 281 1.88 -12.15 -5.83
N ARG A 282 1.67 -10.85 -5.60
CA ARG A 282 2.28 -10.11 -4.49
C ARG A 282 1.30 -9.15 -3.83
N PHE A 283 1.25 -9.21 -2.50
CA PHE A 283 0.40 -8.33 -1.68
C PHE A 283 1.14 -7.68 -0.50
N GLY A 284 2.39 -8.06 -0.21
CA GLY A 284 3.12 -7.63 0.99
C GLY A 284 3.28 -6.10 1.09
N ASP A 285 3.47 -5.43 -0.04
CA ASP A 285 3.57 -3.98 -0.21
C ASP A 285 2.28 -3.36 -0.80
N GLY A 286 1.21 -4.14 -0.90
CA GLY A 286 -0.04 -3.75 -1.51
C GLY A 286 -0.80 -2.66 -0.77
N TRP A 287 -1.74 -2.01 -1.46
CA TRP A 287 -2.64 -1.04 -0.83
C TRP A 287 -3.72 -1.77 -0.03
N PRO A 288 -4.18 -1.20 1.10
CA PRO A 288 -5.15 -1.88 1.96
C PRO A 288 -6.55 -1.96 1.37
N SER A 289 -6.88 -1.08 0.43
CA SER A 289 -8.14 -1.05 -0.30
C SER A 289 -8.07 -0.09 -1.47
N LEU A 290 -9.01 -0.22 -2.42
CA LEU A 290 -9.09 0.68 -3.57
C LEU A 290 -9.43 2.10 -3.13
N ALA A 291 -10.23 2.27 -2.06
CA ALA A 291 -10.52 3.60 -1.50
C ALA A 291 -9.27 4.32 -0.99
N VAL A 292 -8.36 3.62 -0.31
CA VAL A 292 -7.10 4.23 0.17
C VAL A 292 -6.20 4.60 -1.00
N TYR A 293 -6.05 3.71 -1.99
CA TYR A 293 -5.28 3.98 -3.20
C TYR A 293 -5.81 5.21 -3.95
N LEU A 294 -7.11 5.25 -4.27
CA LEU A 294 -7.69 6.39 -5.00
C LEU A 294 -7.64 7.69 -4.19
N THR A 295 -7.71 7.61 -2.85
CA THR A 295 -7.51 8.77 -1.99
C THR A 295 -6.09 9.33 -2.14
N ALA A 296 -5.07 8.46 -2.14
CA ALA A 296 -3.68 8.86 -2.33
C ALA A 296 -3.43 9.49 -3.70
N VAL A 297 -3.98 8.88 -4.77
CA VAL A 297 -3.92 9.43 -6.13
C VAL A 297 -4.54 10.83 -6.19
N ALA A 298 -5.72 11.01 -5.60
CA ALA A 298 -6.39 12.31 -5.57
C ALA A 298 -5.60 13.35 -4.75
N ASP A 299 -5.00 12.95 -3.62
CA ASP A 299 -4.17 13.82 -2.79
C ASP A 299 -2.90 14.28 -3.54
N ALA A 300 -2.24 13.37 -4.26
CA ALA A 300 -1.06 13.67 -5.08
C ALA A 300 -1.38 14.63 -6.24
N LEU A 301 -2.52 14.50 -6.91
CA LEU A 301 -2.94 15.44 -7.95
C LEU A 301 -3.33 16.82 -7.40
N ASP A 302 -3.98 16.87 -6.24
CA ASP A 302 -4.43 18.14 -5.66
C ASP A 302 -3.29 18.96 -5.07
N HIS A 303 -2.36 18.30 -4.39
CA HIS A 303 -1.34 18.95 -3.57
C HIS A 303 0.09 18.78 -4.10
N GLY A 304 0.28 17.96 -5.14
CA GLY A 304 1.58 17.46 -5.55
C GLY A 304 2.06 16.32 -4.66
N GLY A 305 3.15 15.66 -5.05
CA GLY A 305 3.71 14.52 -4.35
C GLY A 305 3.50 13.23 -5.14
N GLU A 306 3.43 12.12 -4.41
CA GLU A 306 3.56 10.76 -4.96
C GLU A 306 2.40 9.89 -4.51
N ALA A 307 2.05 8.92 -5.34
CA ALA A 307 1.20 7.80 -5.01
C ALA A 307 1.81 6.53 -5.60
N ASP A 308 2.00 5.52 -4.76
CA ASP A 308 2.64 4.24 -5.13
C ASP A 308 4.07 4.42 -5.65
N ASP A 309 4.82 5.31 -4.98
CA ASP A 309 6.19 5.68 -5.35
C ASP A 309 6.31 6.34 -6.75
N MET A 310 5.17 6.78 -7.33
CA MET A 310 5.07 7.43 -8.63
C MET A 310 4.57 8.87 -8.48
N ALA A 311 5.15 9.80 -9.24
CA ALA A 311 4.73 11.18 -9.35
C ALA A 311 3.96 11.43 -10.66
N PRO A 312 2.99 12.36 -10.68
CA PRO A 312 2.25 12.70 -11.88
C PRO A 312 3.01 13.73 -12.74
N TYR A 313 3.00 13.49 -14.06
CA TYR A 313 3.59 14.32 -15.11
C TYR A 313 2.58 14.60 -16.22
N LEU A 314 2.91 15.56 -17.07
CA LEU A 314 2.22 15.85 -18.33
C LEU A 314 3.19 15.63 -19.50
N THR A 315 2.71 14.88 -20.50
CA THR A 315 3.38 14.74 -21.80
C THR A 315 3.25 16.04 -22.61
N PRO A 316 4.02 16.23 -23.70
CA PRO A 316 3.86 17.38 -24.58
C PRO A 316 2.47 17.51 -25.21
N GLN A 317 1.73 16.40 -25.30
CA GLN A 317 0.37 16.32 -25.81
C GLN A 317 -0.68 16.68 -24.74
N GLY A 318 -0.24 16.93 -23.49
CA GLY A 318 -1.12 17.25 -22.37
C GLY A 318 -1.84 16.02 -21.82
N GLU A 319 -1.21 14.85 -21.90
CA GLU A 319 -1.70 13.61 -21.29
C GLU A 319 -1.06 13.43 -19.91
N LEU A 320 -1.85 12.95 -18.96
CA LEU A 320 -1.34 12.51 -17.66
C LEU A 320 -0.43 11.28 -17.85
N TRP A 321 0.67 11.28 -17.11
CA TRP A 321 1.63 10.18 -17.07
C TRP A 321 2.20 10.04 -15.66
N TRP A 322 2.06 8.88 -15.05
CA TRP A 322 2.69 8.57 -13.77
C TRP A 322 4.02 7.87 -14.01
N ASP A 323 5.07 8.38 -13.39
CA ASP A 323 6.44 7.82 -13.46
C ASP A 323 7.20 8.02 -12.15
N PHE A 324 8.40 7.46 -12.06
CA PHE A 324 9.24 7.65 -10.89
C PHE A 324 9.60 9.14 -10.68
N PRO A 325 9.68 9.60 -9.42
CA PRO A 325 10.06 10.97 -9.11
C PRO A 325 11.42 11.33 -9.70
N GLY A 326 11.47 12.50 -10.34
CA GLY A 326 12.69 13.01 -10.97
C GLY A 326 12.85 12.65 -12.45
N GLU A 327 11.93 11.88 -13.03
CA GLU A 327 11.91 11.63 -14.47
C GLU A 327 11.70 12.93 -15.27
N THR A 328 12.38 13.00 -16.43
CA THR A 328 12.42 14.23 -17.25
C THR A 328 12.06 14.01 -18.71
N GLU A 329 12.06 12.77 -19.20
CA GLU A 329 11.71 12.44 -20.58
C GLU A 329 10.99 11.10 -20.69
N LEU A 330 10.10 10.98 -21.66
CA LEU A 330 9.42 9.75 -22.06
C LEU A 330 9.68 9.52 -23.54
N ASN A 331 10.39 8.44 -23.89
CA ASN A 331 10.75 8.13 -25.28
C ASN A 331 11.44 9.29 -26.04
N GLY A 332 12.19 10.14 -25.32
CA GLY A 332 12.88 11.31 -25.86
C GLY A 332 12.01 12.59 -25.96
N ASP A 333 10.75 12.53 -25.55
CA ASP A 333 9.88 13.70 -25.41
C ASP A 333 9.90 14.20 -23.96
N PRO A 334 9.87 15.53 -23.71
CA PRO A 334 9.99 16.07 -22.36
C PRO A 334 8.75 15.78 -21.50
N LEU A 335 8.98 15.35 -20.26
CA LEU A 335 7.95 15.25 -19.22
C LEU A 335 7.98 16.49 -18.33
N THR A 336 6.81 17.07 -18.08
CA THR A 336 6.67 18.22 -17.16
C THR A 336 5.93 17.78 -15.90
N PRO A 337 6.43 18.07 -14.69
CA PRO A 337 5.69 17.76 -13.47
C PRO A 337 4.26 18.32 -13.50
N ALA A 338 3.29 17.50 -13.13
CA ALA A 338 1.90 17.88 -13.12
C ALA A 338 1.64 18.99 -12.09
N PRO A 339 0.90 20.06 -12.45
CA PRO A 339 0.63 21.14 -11.50
C PRO A 339 -0.37 20.70 -10.41
N PRO A 340 -0.19 21.13 -9.15
CA PRO A 340 -1.19 20.88 -8.11
C PRO A 340 -2.50 21.64 -8.42
N ALA A 341 -3.65 21.03 -8.10
CA ALA A 341 -4.97 21.70 -8.21
C ALA A 341 -5.02 23.03 -7.44
N ASP A 342 -4.38 23.04 -6.25
CA ASP A 342 -4.35 24.17 -5.33
C ASP A 342 -3.28 25.22 -5.67
N GLY A 343 -2.84 25.33 -6.93
CA GLY A 343 -2.23 26.56 -7.47
C GLY A 343 -1.07 27.19 -6.67
N ALA A 344 -0.25 26.42 -5.96
CA ALA A 344 0.96 26.95 -5.35
C ALA A 344 2.10 26.93 -6.40
N PRO A 345 2.71 28.08 -6.75
CA PRO A 345 3.90 28.08 -7.59
C PRO A 345 5.02 27.36 -6.83
N GLY A 346 5.60 26.33 -7.47
CA GLY A 346 6.74 25.58 -6.93
C GLY A 346 7.84 26.53 -6.44
N ARG A 347 8.38 26.26 -5.25
CA ARG A 347 9.59 26.94 -4.78
C ARG A 347 10.73 26.51 -5.70
N GLY A 348 11.13 27.43 -6.57
CA GLY A 348 12.34 27.30 -7.40
C GLY A 348 13.62 27.61 -6.66
#